data_AF-A0A818RRT1-F1
#
_entry.id   AF-A0A818RRT1-F1
#
_cell.length_a   1.000
_cell.length_b   1.000
_cell.length_c   1.000
_cell.angle_alpha   90.00
_cell.angle_beta   90.00
_cell.angle_gamma   90.00
#
_symmetry.space_group_name_H-M   'P 1'
#
loop_
_entity.id
_entity.type
_entity.pdbx_description
1 polymer ?
#
loop_
_entity_poly.entity_id
_entity_poly.type
_entity_poly.pdbx_seq_one_letter_code
_entity_poly.pdbx_strand_id
1 'polypeptide(L)'
;MELFRDSQVSKLQAERFLEFFRSILPIPNSMPRSIDELMSILDINNYFNTRIICSLCGSTLDLKVRRCLSCPEFHRKNLIFIYDTHFPNIFLSILNKLTDDIKNYKKKIISGNSDVAYDIPFASTYQDLLKKNCEQKPFKLNFSSRRTFVIELPPTLRYRRANMPLISMWVACKEPGIHLWLNESVQMLKLLKTNGILVNDFTSKINVYGHLGKCILDSILDVPLPTSIICDYGHVSLLRHFKDVIRSIGRALSPSLRKTIDSKLRRQVFPLYFKRKMRGIEELSYIKASEIKNILLYGFLPHFHNVLPCNVLGHIALFICGVRLLHSSHKKVRESTDDIANELLKMYHEHHNFYYTYMENFVLHLHAHYFMNYKLHGSLTYVNTFAQEDLMGSIASDRNGTYRNIYENSSFFVKT
;
A
#
# COMPACT_ATOMS: atom_id res chain seq x y z
N MET A 1 -24.15 9.34 19.17
CA MET A 1 -24.56 10.12 17.97
C MET A 1 -24.00 11.54 17.97
N GLU A 2 -23.69 12.11 19.15
CA GLU A 2 -23.12 13.46 19.29
C GLU A 2 -21.82 13.63 18.48
N LEU A 3 -20.88 12.70 18.61
CA LEU A 3 -19.60 12.69 17.91
C LEU A 3 -19.68 13.04 16.40
N PHE A 4 -20.60 12.38 15.69
CA PHE A 4 -20.80 12.57 14.25
C PHE A 4 -21.62 13.82 13.94
N ARG A 5 -22.56 14.19 14.83
CA ARG A 5 -23.27 15.48 14.75
C ARG A 5 -22.30 16.65 14.93
N ASP A 6 -21.33 16.51 15.81
CA ASP A 6 -20.33 17.53 16.14
C ASP A 6 -19.30 17.68 15.02
N SER A 7 -18.91 16.57 14.39
CA SER A 7 -18.11 16.59 13.16
C SER A 7 -18.91 16.92 11.90
N GLN A 8 -20.20 17.22 12.01
CA GLN A 8 -21.13 17.46 10.89
C GLN A 8 -21.13 16.36 9.82
N VAL A 9 -20.82 15.13 10.23
CA VAL A 9 -20.91 13.97 9.35
C VAL A 9 -22.40 13.63 9.22
N SER A 10 -22.91 13.70 8.00
CA SER A 10 -24.31 13.42 7.69
C SER A 10 -24.73 12.03 8.19
N LYS A 11 -26.02 11.85 8.51
CA LYS A 11 -26.59 10.56 8.89
C LYS A 11 -26.18 9.44 7.92
N LEU A 12 -26.23 9.74 6.62
CA LEU A 12 -25.82 8.84 5.55
C LEU A 12 -24.32 8.48 5.62
N GLN A 13 -23.42 9.43 5.91
CA GLN A 13 -21.99 9.14 6.08
C GLN A 13 -21.71 8.34 7.36
N ALA A 14 -22.45 8.59 8.44
CA ALA A 14 -22.36 7.79 9.66
C ALA A 14 -22.81 6.33 9.43
N GLU A 15 -23.92 6.14 8.70
CA GLU A 15 -24.41 4.82 8.29
C GLU A 15 -23.38 4.09 7.41
N ARG A 16 -22.77 4.80 6.44
CA ARG A 16 -21.69 4.27 5.58
C ARG A 16 -20.45 3.87 6.38
N PHE A 17 -20.07 4.67 7.37
CA PHE A 17 -18.95 4.37 8.26
C PHE A 17 -19.22 3.11 9.10
N LEU A 18 -20.40 3.00 9.71
CA LEU A 18 -20.83 1.77 10.39
C LEU A 18 -20.78 0.56 9.44
N GLU A 19 -21.21 0.75 8.20
CA GLU A 19 -21.23 -0.27 7.17
C GLU A 19 -19.85 -0.72 6.67
N PHE A 20 -18.88 0.19 6.66
CA PHE A 20 -17.47 -0.12 6.47
C PHE A 20 -16.94 -0.94 7.65
N PHE A 21 -17.25 -0.52 8.88
CA PHE A 21 -16.89 -1.30 10.07
C PHE A 21 -17.51 -2.71 10.03
N ARG A 22 -18.74 -2.86 9.54
CA ARG A 22 -19.39 -4.16 9.33
C ARG A 22 -18.61 -5.07 8.37
N SER A 23 -18.04 -4.54 7.28
CA SER A 23 -17.28 -5.37 6.32
C SER A 23 -15.94 -5.85 6.89
N ILE A 24 -15.41 -5.15 7.90
CA ILE A 24 -14.18 -5.52 8.60
C ILE A 24 -14.40 -6.27 9.91
N LEU A 25 -15.63 -6.52 10.38
CA LEU A 25 -15.93 -7.36 11.56
C LEU A 25 -16.38 -8.79 11.14
N PRO A 26 -16.12 -9.87 11.92
CA PRO A 26 -16.34 -11.28 11.51
C PRO A 26 -17.79 -11.80 11.66
N ILE A 27 -18.40 -12.41 10.65
CA ILE A 27 -19.74 -13.03 10.79
C ILE A 27 -19.66 -14.32 11.64
N PRO A 28 -20.63 -14.62 12.53
CA PRO A 28 -21.82 -13.84 12.85
C PRO A 28 -21.53 -12.75 13.89
N ASN A 29 -21.73 -11.48 13.51
CA ASN A 29 -21.70 -10.39 14.48
C ASN A 29 -23.12 -9.99 14.86
N SER A 30 -23.35 -9.79 16.15
CA SER A 30 -24.32 -8.82 16.61
C SER A 30 -23.92 -7.44 16.07
N MET A 31 -24.65 -7.00 15.05
CA MET A 31 -24.39 -5.77 14.30
C MET A 31 -24.50 -4.55 15.23
N PRO A 32 -23.47 -3.69 15.33
CA PRO A 32 -23.67 -2.37 15.92
C PRO A 32 -24.70 -1.59 15.09
N ARG A 33 -25.82 -1.28 15.70
CA ARG A 33 -26.95 -0.52 15.14
C ARG A 33 -26.70 0.98 15.22
N SER A 34 -25.75 1.39 16.04
CA SER A 34 -25.35 2.78 16.22
C SER A 34 -23.84 2.93 16.32
N ILE A 35 -23.37 4.15 16.12
CA ILE A 35 -21.97 4.49 16.36
C ILE A 35 -21.61 4.33 17.82
N ASP A 36 -22.51 4.65 18.74
CA ASP A 36 -22.22 4.49 20.17
C ASP A 36 -22.04 2.99 20.53
N GLU A 37 -22.80 2.12 19.88
CA GLU A 37 -22.62 0.66 19.97
C GLU A 37 -21.32 0.20 19.30
N LEU A 38 -20.94 0.74 18.15
CA LEU A 38 -19.64 0.46 17.53
C LEU A 38 -18.49 0.91 18.45
N MET A 39 -18.58 2.11 19.02
CA MET A 39 -17.56 2.64 19.93
C MET A 39 -17.48 1.84 21.22
N SER A 40 -18.61 1.30 21.70
CA SER A 40 -18.67 0.34 22.81
C SER A 40 -18.07 -1.02 22.45
N ILE A 41 -18.35 -1.57 21.27
CA ILE A 41 -17.79 -2.84 20.78
C ILE A 41 -16.28 -2.76 20.55
N LEU A 42 -15.82 -1.65 19.97
CA LEU A 42 -14.39 -1.36 19.81
C LEU A 42 -13.73 -0.98 21.14
N ASP A 43 -14.54 -0.84 22.19
CA ASP A 43 -14.17 -0.44 23.53
C ASP A 43 -13.27 0.81 23.51
N ILE A 44 -13.69 1.78 22.69
CA ILE A 44 -12.93 3.00 22.38
C ILE A 44 -12.62 3.79 23.64
N ASN A 45 -13.55 3.81 24.59
CA ASN A 45 -13.36 4.52 25.85
C ASN A 45 -12.24 3.92 26.72
N ASN A 46 -11.95 2.62 26.57
CA ASN A 46 -10.91 1.95 27.35
C ASN A 46 -9.57 1.88 26.60
N TYR A 47 -9.58 1.79 25.27
CA TYR A 47 -8.36 1.56 24.48
C TYR A 47 -7.87 2.76 23.68
N PHE A 48 -8.69 3.79 23.50
CA PHE A 48 -8.35 4.92 22.64
C PHE A 48 -8.41 6.25 23.38
N ASN A 49 -7.36 7.03 23.18
CA ASN A 49 -7.32 8.43 23.55
C ASN A 49 -7.96 9.25 22.43
N THR A 50 -9.00 10.00 22.78
CA THR A 50 -9.66 10.90 21.83
C THR A 50 -9.00 12.26 21.89
N ARG A 51 -8.49 12.73 20.75
CA ARG A 51 -7.99 14.09 20.56
C ARG A 51 -8.88 14.81 19.57
N ILE A 52 -9.18 16.07 19.85
CA ILE A 52 -9.83 16.95 18.88
C ILE A 52 -8.79 17.95 18.40
N ILE A 53 -8.67 18.12 17.09
CA ILE A 53 -7.76 19.11 16.52
C ILE A 53 -8.48 20.05 15.56
N CYS A 54 -7.93 21.25 15.40
CA CYS A 54 -8.36 22.21 14.40
C CYS A 54 -7.78 21.86 13.02
N SER A 55 -8.61 21.74 12.00
CA SER A 55 -8.15 21.44 10.63
C SER A 55 -7.40 22.59 9.97
N LEU A 56 -7.43 23.80 10.54
CA LEU A 56 -6.85 25.01 9.93
C LEU A 56 -5.42 25.23 10.43
N CYS A 57 -5.20 25.12 11.74
CA CYS A 57 -3.89 25.36 12.36
C CYS A 57 -3.26 24.12 13.00
N GLY A 58 -3.98 23.00 13.08
CA GLY A 58 -3.49 21.76 13.69
C GLY A 58 -3.44 21.76 15.22
N SER A 59 -3.90 22.82 15.89
CA SER A 59 -3.89 22.89 17.36
C SER A 59 -4.85 21.87 17.97
N THR A 60 -4.45 21.31 19.12
CA THR A 60 -5.33 20.46 19.93
C THR A 60 -6.35 21.32 20.65
N LEU A 61 -7.61 20.90 20.62
CA LEU A 61 -8.76 21.60 21.18
C LEU A 61 -9.27 20.88 22.43
N ASP A 62 -9.76 21.65 23.38
CA ASP A 62 -10.46 21.13 24.55
C ASP A 62 -11.77 20.44 24.12
N LEU A 63 -11.98 19.21 24.60
CA LEU A 63 -13.16 18.38 24.35
C LEU A 63 -14.48 19.08 24.71
N LYS A 64 -14.45 19.98 25.70
CA LYS A 64 -15.60 20.77 26.17
C LYS A 64 -15.85 22.00 25.31
N VAL A 65 -14.78 22.71 24.93
CA VAL A 65 -14.89 24.02 24.27
C VAL A 65 -15.19 23.87 22.77
N ARG A 66 -14.62 22.84 22.11
CA ARG A 66 -14.85 22.49 20.70
C ARG A 66 -14.76 23.68 19.73
N ARG A 67 -13.90 24.66 20.05
CA ARG A 67 -13.64 25.86 19.25
C ARG A 67 -12.15 26.14 19.24
N CYS A 68 -11.61 26.48 18.06
CA CYS A 68 -10.24 26.97 17.96
C CYS A 68 -10.19 28.47 18.25
N LEU A 69 -9.47 28.87 19.30
CA LEU A 69 -9.27 30.28 19.65
C LEU A 69 -8.26 30.97 18.73
N SER A 70 -7.35 30.21 18.12
CA SER A 70 -6.32 30.73 17.23
C SER A 70 -6.80 30.96 15.79
N CYS A 71 -8.03 30.57 15.45
CA CYS A 71 -8.56 30.68 14.09
C CYS A 71 -9.88 31.46 14.09
N PRO A 72 -9.91 32.70 13.60
CA PRO A 72 -11.14 33.49 13.54
C PRO A 72 -12.18 32.85 12.60
N GLU A 73 -11.73 32.24 11.50
CA GLU A 73 -12.55 31.52 10.51
C GLU A 73 -12.92 30.09 10.94
N PHE A 74 -12.86 29.79 12.23
CA PHE A 74 -13.15 28.45 12.71
C PHE A 74 -14.64 28.12 12.61
N HIS A 75 -14.96 27.03 11.91
CA HIS A 75 -16.29 26.45 11.87
C HIS A 75 -16.27 25.01 12.42
N ARG A 76 -17.43 24.47 12.83
CA ARG A 76 -17.53 23.08 13.33
C ARG A 76 -17.03 22.04 12.31
N LYS A 77 -17.15 22.29 11.00
CA LYS A 77 -16.58 21.43 9.94
C LYS A 77 -15.04 21.34 9.98
N ASN A 78 -14.38 22.22 10.73
CA ASN A 78 -12.94 22.21 10.96
C ASN A 78 -12.54 21.40 12.20
N LEU A 79 -13.51 20.80 12.92
CA LEU A 79 -13.24 19.82 13.96
C LEU A 79 -12.80 18.50 13.33
N ILE A 80 -11.68 18.00 13.80
CA ILE A 80 -11.20 16.66 13.48
C ILE A 80 -11.13 15.89 14.79
N PHE A 81 -11.69 14.69 14.78
CA PHE A 81 -11.55 13.75 15.89
C PHE A 81 -10.51 12.70 15.49
N ILE A 82 -9.52 12.52 16.35
CA ILE A 82 -8.50 11.48 16.23
C ILE A 82 -8.66 10.54 17.42
N TYR A 83 -8.81 9.26 17.13
CA TYR A 83 -8.81 8.20 18.14
C TYR A 83 -7.50 7.45 18.03
N ASP A 84 -6.57 7.72 18.94
CA ASP A 84 -5.29 7.04 18.99
C ASP A 84 -5.37 5.92 20.00
N THR A 85 -5.06 4.69 19.61
CA THR A 85 -4.97 3.61 20.59
C THR A 85 -3.77 3.79 21.49
N HIS A 86 -3.92 3.43 22.76
CA HIS A 86 -2.78 3.13 23.61
C HIS A 86 -2.22 1.75 23.24
N PHE A 87 -1.66 1.63 22.03
CA PHE A 87 -1.21 0.34 21.49
C PHE A 87 -0.21 -0.42 22.37
N PRO A 88 0.63 0.18 23.27
CA PRO A 88 1.38 -0.61 24.24
C PRO A 88 0.49 -1.55 25.07
N ASN A 89 -0.67 -1.07 25.53
CA ASN A 89 -1.59 -1.86 26.35
C ASN A 89 -2.29 -2.92 25.51
N ILE A 90 -2.66 -2.58 24.27
CA ILE A 90 -3.26 -3.53 23.33
C ILE A 90 -2.27 -4.65 22.99
N PHE A 91 -1.01 -4.31 22.72
CA PHE A 91 0.03 -5.29 22.47
C PHE A 91 0.27 -6.17 23.69
N LEU A 92 0.39 -5.59 24.89
CA LEU A 92 0.52 -6.38 26.12
C LEU A 92 -0.64 -7.34 26.31
N SER A 93 -1.88 -6.90 26.04
CA SER A 93 -3.08 -7.75 26.10
C SER A 93 -3.02 -8.89 25.08
N ILE A 94 -2.68 -8.60 23.81
CA ILE A 94 -2.52 -9.60 22.75
C ILE A 94 -1.40 -10.59 23.12
N LEU A 95 -0.27 -10.10 23.62
CA LEU A 95 0.88 -10.90 24.00
C LEU A 95 0.52 -11.82 25.18
N ASN A 96 -0.08 -11.30 26.24
CA ASN A 96 -0.52 -12.09 27.39
C ASN A 96 -1.50 -13.18 26.96
N LYS A 97 -2.48 -12.83 26.11
CA LYS A 97 -3.48 -13.76 25.58
C LYS A 97 -2.86 -14.87 24.71
N LEU A 98 -1.83 -14.56 23.93
CA LEU A 98 -1.26 -15.47 22.93
C LEU A 98 0.12 -16.01 23.32
N THR A 99 0.53 -15.84 24.57
CA THR A 99 1.88 -16.18 25.03
C THR A 99 2.22 -17.65 24.76
N ASP A 100 1.29 -18.57 25.03
CA ASP A 100 1.53 -20.00 24.83
C ASP A 100 1.55 -20.39 23.36
N ASP A 101 0.69 -19.78 22.54
CA ASP A 101 0.70 -19.95 21.08
C ASP A 101 2.03 -19.48 20.47
N ILE A 102 2.52 -18.32 20.91
CA ILE A 102 3.82 -17.77 20.49
C ILE A 102 4.96 -18.71 20.90
N LYS A 103 4.97 -19.20 22.15
CA LYS A 103 5.99 -20.16 22.62
C LYS A 103 5.96 -21.45 21.80
N ASN A 104 4.78 -21.99 21.52
CA ASN A 104 4.62 -23.20 20.73
C ASN A 104 5.07 -22.98 19.27
N TYR A 105 4.74 -21.83 18.69
CA TYR A 105 5.18 -21.45 17.35
C TYR A 105 6.70 -21.31 17.27
N LYS A 106 7.33 -20.65 18.24
CA LYS A 106 8.80 -20.55 18.34
C LYS A 106 9.47 -21.91 18.45
N LYS A 107 8.95 -22.82 19.26
CA LYS A 107 9.47 -24.20 19.35
C LYS A 107 9.44 -24.92 18.00
N LYS A 108 8.36 -24.72 17.21
CA LYS A 108 8.24 -25.28 15.85
C LYS A 108 9.26 -24.68 14.88
N ILE A 109 9.53 -23.38 14.97
CA ILE A 109 10.56 -22.71 14.16
C ILE A 109 11.96 -23.22 14.53
N ILE A 110 12.28 -23.31 15.83
CA ILE A 110 13.60 -23.74 16.33
C ILE A 110 13.88 -25.20 15.99
N SER A 111 12.87 -26.07 16.05
CA SER A 111 12.99 -27.50 15.69
C SER A 111 13.20 -27.75 14.19
N GLY A 112 13.25 -26.70 13.36
CA GLY A 112 13.60 -26.83 11.95
C GLY A 112 12.49 -27.44 11.10
N ASN A 113 11.23 -27.41 11.57
CA ASN A 113 10.10 -27.89 10.80
C ASN A 113 9.79 -26.88 9.66
N SER A 114 10.42 -27.10 8.50
CA SER A 114 10.55 -26.16 7.39
C SER A 114 9.21 -25.64 6.88
N ASP A 115 8.16 -26.46 6.92
CA ASP A 115 6.84 -26.13 6.36
C ASP A 115 6.14 -24.99 7.11
N VAL A 116 6.55 -24.70 8.34
CA VAL A 116 5.95 -23.67 9.19
C VAL A 116 6.67 -22.31 9.03
N ALA A 117 7.89 -22.27 8.48
CA ALA A 117 8.68 -21.04 8.48
C ALA A 117 8.47 -20.17 7.23
N TYR A 118 8.02 -20.74 6.10
CA TYR A 118 7.90 -20.02 4.81
C TYR A 118 6.84 -18.91 4.80
N ASP A 119 6.01 -18.81 5.85
CA ASP A 119 4.96 -17.80 5.95
C ASP A 119 5.42 -16.42 6.47
N ILE A 120 6.66 -16.33 6.96
CA ILE A 120 7.27 -15.06 7.36
C ILE A 120 8.02 -14.54 6.12
N PRO A 121 7.72 -13.33 5.61
CA PRO A 121 8.41 -12.74 4.46
C PRO A 121 9.94 -12.56 4.61
N PHE A 122 10.52 -13.02 5.72
CA PHE A 122 11.94 -12.95 6.10
C PHE A 122 12.37 -14.19 6.89
N ALA A 123 11.77 -15.36 6.63
CA ALA A 123 11.95 -16.59 7.41
C ALA A 123 13.44 -16.93 7.67
N SER A 124 14.27 -16.86 6.63
CA SER A 124 15.71 -17.12 6.72
C SER A 124 16.42 -16.09 7.60
N THR A 125 16.22 -14.79 7.33
CA THR A 125 16.79 -13.70 8.14
C THR A 125 16.35 -13.76 9.60
N TYR A 126 15.08 -14.08 9.86
CA TYR A 126 14.52 -14.23 11.20
C TYR A 126 15.10 -15.45 11.92
N GLN A 127 15.24 -16.58 11.24
CA GLN A 127 15.92 -17.77 11.78
C GLN A 127 17.40 -17.48 12.11
N ASP A 128 18.10 -16.75 11.25
CA ASP A 128 19.49 -16.35 11.49
C ASP A 128 19.62 -15.38 12.68
N LEU A 129 18.67 -14.45 12.83
CA LEU A 129 18.60 -13.56 13.99
C LEU A 129 18.29 -14.31 15.29
N LEU A 130 17.42 -15.32 15.26
CA LEU A 130 17.13 -16.17 16.41
C LEU A 130 18.35 -16.99 16.82
N LYS A 131 19.06 -17.60 15.86
CA LYS A 131 20.31 -18.32 16.13
C LYS A 131 21.38 -17.43 16.75
N LYS A 132 21.47 -16.17 16.31
CA LYS A 132 22.45 -15.19 16.81
C LYS A 132 22.11 -14.61 18.19
N ASN A 133 20.83 -14.59 18.57
CA ASN A 133 20.37 -13.92 19.80
C ASN A 133 19.71 -14.88 20.81
N CYS A 134 20.11 -16.16 20.81
CA CYS A 134 19.51 -17.22 21.63
C CYS A 134 19.46 -16.93 23.15
N GLU A 135 20.20 -15.94 23.65
CA GLU A 135 20.28 -15.60 25.07
C GLU A 135 19.72 -14.23 25.47
N GLN A 136 19.19 -13.42 24.53
CA GLN A 136 18.62 -12.12 24.87
C GLN A 136 17.10 -12.17 25.10
N LYS A 137 16.65 -11.38 26.10
CA LYS A 137 15.27 -11.28 26.58
C LYS A 137 14.24 -11.16 25.43
N PRO A 138 13.03 -11.72 25.62
CA PRO A 138 12.04 -11.82 24.57
C PRO A 138 11.53 -10.42 24.19
N PHE A 139 11.10 -10.28 22.94
CA PHE A 139 10.36 -9.14 22.36
C PHE A 139 11.19 -8.09 21.61
N LYS A 140 11.34 -8.32 20.30
CA LYS A 140 11.44 -7.24 19.30
C LYS A 140 10.18 -7.24 18.43
N LEU A 141 9.38 -6.18 18.57
CA LEU A 141 8.18 -5.94 17.77
C LEU A 141 8.58 -5.34 16.42
N ASN A 142 8.46 -6.12 15.35
CA ASN A 142 8.66 -5.64 13.99
C ASN A 142 7.34 -5.09 13.42
N PHE A 143 7.34 -3.82 13.04
CA PHE A 143 6.17 -3.13 12.52
C PHE A 143 6.19 -3.08 10.98
N SER A 144 5.04 -3.29 10.32
CA SER A 144 4.82 -2.90 8.93
C SER A 144 3.36 -2.46 8.73
N SER A 145 3.16 -1.25 8.19
CA SER A 145 1.94 -0.63 7.66
C SER A 145 0.57 -0.86 8.35
N ARG A 146 -0.01 0.24 8.91
CA ARG A 146 -1.45 0.55 9.23
C ARG A 146 -2.33 -0.49 9.94
N ARG A 147 -1.84 -1.70 10.17
CA ARG A 147 -2.29 -2.72 11.11
C ARG A 147 -1.02 -3.34 11.63
N THR A 148 -0.88 -3.40 12.94
CA THR A 148 0.34 -3.95 13.53
C THR A 148 0.17 -5.45 13.70
N PHE A 149 1.24 -6.20 13.49
CA PHE A 149 1.22 -7.65 13.61
C PHE A 149 2.32 -8.06 14.57
N VAL A 150 2.02 -9.00 15.45
CA VAL A 150 3.06 -9.70 16.19
C VAL A 150 3.61 -10.76 15.24
N ILE A 151 4.79 -10.51 14.65
CA ILE A 151 5.41 -11.42 13.65
C ILE A 151 5.61 -12.83 14.22
N GLU A 152 5.78 -12.93 15.54
CA GLU A 152 5.95 -14.20 16.26
C GLU A 152 4.65 -15.00 16.43
N LEU A 153 3.54 -14.55 15.83
CA LEU A 153 2.31 -15.33 15.74
C LEU A 153 2.33 -16.23 14.49
N PRO A 154 1.81 -17.47 14.60
CA PRO A 154 1.45 -18.28 13.43
C PRO A 154 0.53 -17.50 12.49
N PRO A 155 0.58 -17.67 11.16
CA PRO A 155 -0.28 -16.95 10.20
C PRO A 155 -1.75 -17.01 10.55
N THR A 156 -2.22 -18.19 10.94
CA THR A 156 -3.61 -18.46 11.31
C THR A 156 -4.06 -17.64 12.52
N LEU A 157 -3.12 -17.12 13.32
CA LEU A 157 -3.34 -16.19 14.43
C LEU A 157 -2.97 -14.75 14.06
N ARG A 158 -1.88 -14.53 13.34
CA ARG A 158 -1.34 -13.22 12.92
C ARG A 158 -2.37 -12.43 12.13
N TYR A 159 -3.06 -13.10 11.21
CA TYR A 159 -4.08 -12.49 10.36
C TYR A 159 -5.48 -12.51 11.00
N ARG A 160 -5.63 -13.01 12.25
CA ARG A 160 -6.88 -12.86 12.98
C ARG A 160 -7.05 -11.39 13.34
N ARG A 161 -8.23 -10.86 13.02
CA ARG A 161 -8.58 -9.46 13.26
C ARG A 161 -8.44 -9.06 14.73
N ALA A 162 -8.73 -9.97 15.67
CA ALA A 162 -8.52 -9.77 17.11
C ALA A 162 -7.05 -9.50 17.51
N ASN A 163 -6.11 -9.81 16.61
CA ASN A 163 -4.68 -9.66 16.80
C ASN A 163 -4.08 -8.58 15.87
N MET A 164 -4.93 -7.79 15.20
CA MET A 164 -4.56 -6.67 14.35
C MET A 164 -5.02 -5.35 15.00
N PRO A 165 -4.19 -4.71 15.85
CA PRO A 165 -4.54 -3.45 16.47
C PRO A 165 -4.84 -2.37 15.43
N LEU A 166 -5.92 -1.64 15.65
CA LEU A 166 -6.18 -0.37 14.97
C LEU A 166 -5.34 0.70 15.65
N ILE A 167 -4.27 1.21 15.02
CA ILE A 167 -3.37 2.17 15.69
C ILE A 167 -4.07 3.50 15.93
N SER A 168 -4.71 4.05 14.89
CA SER A 168 -5.34 5.36 14.96
C SER A 168 -6.48 5.47 13.94
N MET A 169 -7.44 6.34 14.23
CA MET A 169 -8.59 6.61 13.37
C MET A 169 -8.81 8.12 13.23
N TRP A 170 -8.96 8.58 11.99
CA TRP A 170 -9.29 9.97 11.66
C TRP A 170 -10.76 10.09 11.27
N VAL A 171 -11.49 10.98 11.96
CA VAL A 171 -12.89 11.27 11.67
C VAL A 171 -13.06 12.77 11.48
N ALA A 172 -13.22 13.19 10.22
CA ALA A 172 -13.47 14.58 9.84
C ALA A 172 -14.13 14.68 8.45
N CYS A 173 -14.61 15.88 8.11
CA CYS A 173 -15.10 16.20 6.76
C CYS A 173 -14.00 16.46 5.73
N LYS A 174 -12.73 16.53 6.16
CA LYS A 174 -11.56 16.78 5.31
C LYS A 174 -10.58 15.62 5.37
N GLU A 175 -9.79 15.48 4.30
CA GLU A 175 -8.71 14.50 4.22
C GLU A 175 -7.68 14.67 5.36
N PRO A 176 -7.08 13.57 5.82
CA PRO A 176 -6.14 13.60 6.93
C PRO A 176 -4.83 14.29 6.56
N GLY A 177 -4.48 15.32 7.32
CA GLY A 177 -3.09 15.79 7.38
C GLY A 177 -2.25 14.73 8.07
N ILE A 178 -1.56 13.86 7.30
CA ILE A 178 -0.87 12.66 7.81
C ILE A 178 0.06 12.98 9.00
N HIS A 179 0.77 14.11 8.94
CA HIS A 179 1.65 14.55 10.01
C HIS A 179 0.88 14.87 11.30
N LEU A 180 -0.26 15.57 11.22
CA LEU A 180 -1.11 15.87 12.37
C LEU A 180 -1.78 14.61 12.91
N TRP A 181 -2.24 13.74 12.01
CA TRP A 181 -2.94 12.51 12.35
C TRP A 181 -2.02 11.56 13.11
N LEU A 182 -0.88 11.20 12.51
CA LEU A 182 -0.06 10.10 12.98
C LEU A 182 1.06 10.52 13.94
N ASN A 183 1.23 11.81 14.25
CA ASN A 183 2.34 12.26 15.11
C ASN A 183 2.41 11.49 16.42
N GLU A 184 1.33 11.47 17.20
CA GLU A 184 1.30 10.79 18.51
C GLU A 184 1.54 9.29 18.37
N SER A 185 0.91 8.66 17.37
CA SER A 185 1.15 7.25 17.07
C SER A 185 2.62 6.98 16.76
N VAL A 186 3.27 7.85 15.96
CA VAL A 186 4.69 7.74 15.64
C VAL A 186 5.56 7.98 16.88
N GLN A 187 5.24 8.95 17.73
CA GLN A 187 5.99 9.22 18.96
C GLN A 187 5.88 8.07 19.96
N MET A 188 4.70 7.48 20.10
CA MET A 188 4.53 6.28 20.94
C MET A 188 5.25 5.06 20.35
N LEU A 189 5.31 4.91 19.02
CA LEU A 189 6.11 3.87 18.38
C LEU A 189 7.61 4.09 18.63
N LYS A 190 8.06 5.35 18.55
CA LYS A 190 9.42 5.73 18.95
C LYS A 190 9.67 5.41 20.42
N LEU A 191 8.73 5.72 21.31
CA LEU A 191 8.83 5.43 22.74
C LEU A 191 8.91 3.92 23.02
N LEU A 192 8.06 3.12 22.37
CA LEU A 192 8.13 1.66 22.44
C LEU A 192 9.48 1.15 21.95
N LYS A 193 10.00 1.72 20.86
CA LYS A 193 11.32 1.39 20.35
C LYS A 193 12.43 1.81 21.32
N THR A 194 12.39 3.01 21.89
CA THR A 194 13.38 3.49 22.86
C THR A 194 13.30 2.76 24.19
N ASN A 195 12.14 2.23 24.58
CA ASN A 195 12.04 1.35 25.75
C ASN A 195 12.59 -0.07 25.47
N GLY A 196 13.00 -0.35 24.23
CA GLY A 196 13.80 -1.51 23.82
C GLY A 196 15.22 -1.21 23.27
N ILE A 197 15.57 0.06 22.97
CA ILE A 197 16.81 0.73 22.44
C ILE A 197 17.49 0.07 21.19
N LEU A 198 17.79 0.73 20.04
CA LEU A 198 18.63 1.92 19.73
C LEU A 198 18.04 2.80 18.60
N VAL A 199 18.35 4.11 18.67
CA VAL A 199 18.02 5.20 17.74
C VAL A 199 19.26 5.59 16.94
N ASN A 200 19.10 6.05 15.69
CA ASN A 200 19.92 7.15 15.19
C ASN A 200 19.18 8.06 14.21
N ASP A 201 19.64 9.30 14.22
CA ASP A 201 18.96 10.55 13.88
C ASP A 201 18.64 10.79 12.40
N PHE A 202 17.76 11.78 12.21
CA PHE A 202 17.28 12.27 10.92
C PHE A 202 18.21 13.31 10.28
N THR A 203 18.46 13.17 8.98
CA THR A 203 18.99 14.26 8.12
C THR A 203 18.14 14.45 6.85
N SER A 204 18.37 15.61 6.24
CA SER A 204 17.48 16.50 5.48
C SER A 204 16.72 15.95 4.26
N LYS A 205 15.63 16.68 3.93
CA LYS A 205 14.83 16.54 2.70
C LYS A 205 15.55 17.21 1.53
N ILE A 206 16.26 16.44 0.73
CA ILE A 206 16.63 16.83 -0.64
C ILE A 206 16.04 15.77 -1.56
N ASN A 207 15.25 16.20 -2.54
CA ASN A 207 14.72 15.31 -3.56
C ASN A 207 15.82 15.04 -4.59
N VAL A 208 16.45 13.87 -4.51
CA VAL A 208 17.44 13.42 -5.49
C VAL A 208 16.87 12.17 -6.16
N TYR A 209 16.59 12.23 -7.46
CA TYR A 209 16.08 11.10 -8.25
C TYR A 209 14.79 10.44 -7.70
N GLY A 210 13.87 11.22 -7.13
CA GLY A 210 12.62 10.72 -6.57
C GLY A 210 12.72 10.23 -5.12
N HIS A 211 13.90 10.26 -4.50
CA HIS A 211 14.07 10.04 -3.07
C HIS A 211 13.74 11.31 -2.29
N LEU A 212 12.65 11.31 -1.52
CA LEU A 212 12.22 12.45 -0.69
C LEU A 212 12.94 12.53 0.67
N GLY A 213 14.05 11.82 0.84
CA GLY A 213 14.74 11.60 2.11
C GLY A 213 14.40 10.25 2.76
N LYS A 214 15.05 9.95 3.90
CA LYS A 214 14.78 8.71 4.66
C LYS A 214 13.36 8.74 5.25
N CYS A 215 12.69 7.59 5.20
CA CYS A 215 11.36 7.44 5.78
C CYS A 215 11.42 7.63 7.30
N ILE A 216 10.42 8.28 7.91
CA ILE A 216 10.31 8.38 9.38
C ILE A 216 10.18 7.04 10.07
N LEU A 217 9.71 6.06 9.32
CA LEU A 217 9.61 4.69 9.77
C LEU A 217 10.93 3.94 9.53
N ASP A 218 11.88 4.42 8.73
CA ASP A 218 13.16 3.74 8.48
C ASP A 218 13.95 3.53 9.78
N SER A 219 13.98 4.53 10.66
CA SER A 219 14.61 4.42 11.98
C SER A 219 13.74 3.71 13.01
N ILE A 220 12.46 3.44 12.72
CA ILE A 220 11.51 2.82 13.64
C ILE A 220 11.33 1.33 13.33
N LEU A 221 11.22 0.97 12.06
CA LEU A 221 11.02 -0.40 11.62
C LEU A 221 12.35 -1.12 11.58
N ASP A 222 12.47 -2.24 12.27
CA ASP A 222 13.62 -3.16 12.11
C ASP A 222 13.46 -4.03 10.85
N VAL A 223 12.83 -3.47 9.80
CA VAL A 223 12.75 -4.09 8.48
C VAL A 223 13.59 -3.26 7.50
N PRO A 224 14.43 -3.90 6.67
CA PRO A 224 15.26 -3.17 5.73
C PRO A 224 14.37 -2.53 4.66
N LEU A 225 14.11 -1.22 4.79
CA LEU A 225 13.53 -0.43 3.71
C LEU A 225 14.65 -0.07 2.72
N PRO A 226 14.38 -0.04 1.41
CA PRO A 226 13.09 -0.31 0.75
C PRO A 226 12.82 -1.78 0.44
N THR A 227 13.76 -2.71 0.73
CA THR A 227 13.65 -4.13 0.34
C THR A 227 12.45 -4.87 0.93
N SER A 228 11.81 -4.29 1.96
CA SER A 228 10.62 -4.82 2.61
C SER A 228 9.30 -4.29 2.01
N ILE A 229 9.38 -3.41 1.01
CA ILE A 229 8.21 -2.87 0.31
C ILE A 229 7.92 -3.76 -0.90
N ILE A 230 6.74 -4.36 -0.87
CA ILE A 230 6.19 -5.09 -2.01
C ILE A 230 5.71 -4.08 -3.04
N CYS A 231 6.36 -4.02 -4.20
CA CYS A 231 5.96 -3.12 -5.28
C CYS A 231 4.80 -3.71 -6.08
N ASP A 232 3.63 -3.08 -6.02
CA ASP A 232 2.49 -3.48 -6.86
C ASP A 232 2.77 -3.18 -8.34
N TYR A 233 3.16 -4.22 -9.08
CA TYR A 233 3.46 -4.12 -10.51
C TYR A 233 2.27 -3.59 -11.32
N GLY A 234 1.05 -3.98 -10.95
CA GLY A 234 -0.17 -3.56 -11.64
C GLY A 234 -0.38 -2.06 -11.58
N HIS A 235 -0.21 -1.48 -10.41
CA HIS A 235 -0.35 -0.04 -10.23
C HIS A 235 0.86 0.74 -10.72
N VAL A 236 2.06 0.32 -10.31
CA VAL A 236 3.32 1.03 -10.57
C VAL A 236 3.65 1.00 -12.05
N SER A 237 3.79 -0.19 -12.65
CA SER A 237 4.21 -0.29 -14.05
C SER A 237 3.06 -0.08 -15.02
N LEU A 238 1.89 -0.70 -14.81
CA LEU A 238 0.83 -0.67 -15.82
C LEU A 238 -0.01 0.60 -15.74
N LEU A 239 -0.64 0.89 -14.60
CA LEU A 239 -1.61 1.98 -14.49
C LEU A 239 -0.98 3.37 -14.34
N ARG A 240 0.27 3.45 -13.88
CA ARG A 240 1.03 4.70 -13.78
C ARG A 240 2.05 4.78 -14.92
N HIS A 241 3.22 4.18 -14.73
CA HIS A 241 4.39 4.47 -15.55
C HIS A 241 4.18 4.22 -17.05
N PHE A 242 3.86 2.99 -17.44
CA PHE A 242 3.74 2.64 -18.85
C PHE A 242 2.54 3.32 -19.51
N LYS A 243 1.43 3.50 -18.78
CA LYS A 243 0.28 4.28 -19.26
C LYS A 243 0.66 5.73 -19.55
N ASP A 244 1.49 6.34 -18.71
CA ASP A 244 1.98 7.70 -18.90
C ASP A 244 2.95 7.79 -20.08
N VAL A 245 3.83 6.81 -20.25
CA VAL A 245 4.72 6.68 -21.42
C VAL A 245 3.93 6.54 -22.71
N ILE A 246 2.94 5.63 -22.79
CA ILE A 246 2.08 5.50 -23.98
C ILE A 246 1.34 6.81 -24.24
N ARG A 247 0.86 7.51 -23.19
CA ARG A 247 0.19 8.81 -23.36
C ARG A 247 1.14 9.86 -23.95
N SER A 248 2.37 9.93 -23.46
CA SER A 248 3.40 10.84 -23.99
C SER A 248 3.69 10.56 -25.46
N ILE A 249 3.97 9.29 -25.78
CA ILE A 249 4.21 8.84 -27.16
C ILE A 249 3.00 9.14 -28.05
N GLY A 250 1.79 8.77 -27.60
CA GLY A 250 0.56 8.99 -28.35
C GLY A 250 0.30 10.47 -28.67
N ARG A 251 0.66 11.39 -27.76
CA ARG A 251 0.57 12.84 -28.01
C ARG A 251 1.56 13.32 -29.07
N ALA A 252 2.73 12.71 -29.16
CA ALA A 252 3.74 13.03 -30.16
C ALA A 252 3.40 12.51 -31.57
N LEU A 253 2.49 11.53 -31.68
CA LEU A 253 2.08 10.96 -32.96
C LEU A 253 1.05 11.82 -33.70
N SER A 254 1.16 11.83 -35.04
CA SER A 254 0.15 12.45 -35.90
C SER A 254 -1.21 11.74 -35.76
N PRO A 255 -2.34 12.44 -35.98
CA PRO A 255 -3.66 11.83 -35.88
C PRO A 255 -3.87 10.61 -36.79
N SER A 256 -3.28 10.60 -37.99
CA SER A 256 -3.38 9.48 -38.93
C SER A 256 -2.64 8.23 -38.44
N LEU A 257 -1.44 8.42 -37.87
CA LEU A 257 -0.67 7.34 -37.27
C LEU A 257 -1.36 6.77 -36.02
N ARG A 258 -1.94 7.63 -35.17
CA ARG A 258 -2.73 7.19 -34.02
C ARG A 258 -3.90 6.30 -34.43
N LYS A 259 -4.71 6.73 -35.40
CA LYS A 259 -5.82 5.93 -35.94
C LYS A 259 -5.35 4.58 -36.50
N THR A 260 -4.20 4.58 -37.16
CA THR A 260 -3.59 3.35 -37.70
C THR A 260 -3.21 2.39 -36.59
N ILE A 261 -2.52 2.88 -35.55
CA ILE A 261 -2.15 2.09 -34.37
C ILE A 261 -3.39 1.57 -33.65
N ASP A 262 -4.41 2.40 -33.44
CA ASP A 262 -5.66 1.99 -32.81
C ASP A 262 -6.36 0.87 -33.56
N SER A 263 -6.42 0.97 -34.88
CA SER A 263 -6.96 -0.09 -35.73
C SER A 263 -6.16 -1.38 -35.58
N LYS A 264 -4.83 -1.31 -35.58
CA LYS A 264 -3.95 -2.48 -35.40
C LYS A 264 -4.11 -3.11 -34.02
N LEU A 265 -4.11 -2.31 -32.95
CA LEU A 265 -4.30 -2.77 -31.57
C LEU A 265 -5.65 -3.48 -31.41
N ARG A 266 -6.75 -2.91 -31.93
CA ARG A 266 -8.10 -3.49 -31.84
C ARG A 266 -8.24 -4.80 -32.62
N ARG A 267 -7.48 -4.97 -33.71
CA ARG A 267 -7.49 -6.17 -34.57
C ARG A 267 -6.51 -7.25 -34.12
N GLN A 268 -5.63 -6.96 -33.16
CA GLN A 268 -4.67 -7.95 -32.67
C GLN A 268 -5.41 -9.13 -32.03
N VAL A 269 -5.12 -10.31 -32.55
CA VAL A 269 -5.63 -11.57 -32.00
C VAL A 269 -4.78 -11.96 -30.79
N PHE A 270 -5.45 -12.23 -29.68
CA PHE A 270 -4.84 -12.70 -28.45
C PHE A 270 -5.24 -14.15 -28.19
N PRO A 271 -4.40 -14.94 -27.47
CA PRO A 271 -4.80 -16.24 -26.97
C PRO A 271 -6.17 -16.24 -26.27
N LEU A 272 -6.92 -17.33 -26.38
CA LEU A 272 -8.32 -17.44 -25.94
C LEU A 272 -8.57 -17.08 -24.46
N TYR A 273 -7.55 -17.17 -23.60
CA TYR A 273 -7.67 -16.81 -22.18
C TYR A 273 -7.76 -15.29 -21.93
N PHE A 274 -7.51 -14.45 -22.93
CA PHE A 274 -7.69 -13.01 -22.82
C PHE A 274 -9.16 -12.64 -23.03
N LYS A 275 -9.87 -12.38 -21.91
CA LYS A 275 -11.32 -12.10 -21.90
C LYS A 275 -11.73 -10.76 -22.54
N ARG A 276 -10.80 -9.90 -22.94
CA ARG A 276 -11.10 -8.55 -23.48
C ARG A 276 -10.30 -8.25 -24.74
N LYS A 277 -10.98 -7.66 -25.73
CA LYS A 277 -10.33 -7.03 -26.88
C LYS A 277 -9.54 -5.82 -26.41
N MET A 278 -8.40 -5.55 -27.03
CA MET A 278 -7.64 -4.33 -26.74
C MET A 278 -8.37 -3.10 -27.28
N ARG A 279 -8.34 -2.04 -26.49
CA ARG A 279 -8.75 -0.71 -26.92
C ARG A 279 -7.58 0.02 -27.55
N GLY A 280 -7.90 1.03 -28.36
CA GLY A 280 -6.92 1.95 -28.91
C GLY A 280 -6.34 2.90 -27.85
N ILE A 281 -5.23 3.54 -28.17
CA ILE A 281 -4.57 4.52 -27.29
C ILE A 281 -5.41 5.77 -27.06
N GLU A 282 -6.35 6.09 -27.94
CA GLU A 282 -7.28 7.21 -27.73
C GLU A 282 -8.18 6.99 -26.50
N GLU A 283 -8.44 5.72 -26.15
CA GLU A 283 -9.27 5.34 -25.00
C GLU A 283 -8.45 5.08 -23.74
N LEU A 284 -7.17 5.48 -23.68
CA LEU A 284 -6.26 5.20 -22.56
C LEU A 284 -6.87 5.45 -21.18
N SER A 285 -7.67 6.50 -21.01
CA SER A 285 -8.36 6.81 -19.75
C SER A 285 -9.25 5.67 -19.24
N TYR A 286 -9.84 4.89 -20.15
CA TYR A 286 -10.77 3.80 -19.87
C TYR A 286 -10.12 2.40 -19.93
N ILE A 287 -8.85 2.30 -20.32
CA ILE A 287 -8.12 1.03 -20.38
C ILE A 287 -7.80 0.55 -18.97
N LYS A 288 -8.17 -0.71 -18.65
CA LYS A 288 -7.84 -1.34 -17.37
C LYS A 288 -6.41 -1.90 -17.37
N ALA A 289 -5.85 -2.17 -16.20
CA ALA A 289 -4.49 -2.71 -16.07
C ALA A 289 -4.26 -3.98 -16.89
N SER A 290 -5.23 -4.89 -16.92
CA SER A 290 -5.17 -6.12 -17.73
C SER A 290 -4.99 -5.85 -19.23
N GLU A 291 -5.58 -4.77 -19.74
CA GLU A 291 -5.46 -4.38 -21.15
C GLU A 291 -4.14 -3.64 -21.40
N ILE A 292 -3.68 -2.78 -20.47
CA ILE A 292 -2.35 -2.17 -20.55
C ILE A 292 -1.25 -3.23 -20.52
N LYS A 293 -1.41 -4.29 -19.73
CA LYS A 293 -0.50 -5.45 -19.70
C LYS A 293 -0.37 -6.10 -21.08
N ASN A 294 -1.49 -6.23 -21.80
CA ASN A 294 -1.48 -6.83 -23.13
C ASN A 294 -0.76 -5.93 -24.13
N ILE A 295 -0.98 -4.61 -24.04
CA ILE A 295 -0.23 -3.63 -24.82
C ILE A 295 1.27 -3.78 -24.50
N LEU A 296 1.67 -3.78 -23.22
CA LEU A 296 3.07 -3.87 -22.82
C LEU A 296 3.75 -5.12 -23.39
N LEU A 297 3.16 -6.30 -23.16
CA LEU A 297 3.81 -7.58 -23.43
C LEU A 297 3.72 -8.04 -24.88
N TYR A 298 2.68 -7.61 -25.60
CA TYR A 298 2.35 -8.17 -26.92
C TYR A 298 1.97 -7.12 -27.97
N GLY A 299 1.50 -5.94 -27.57
CA GLY A 299 0.99 -4.94 -28.51
C GLY A 299 2.00 -3.87 -28.89
N PHE A 300 2.83 -3.42 -27.95
CA PHE A 300 3.61 -2.21 -28.12
C PHE A 300 4.68 -2.36 -29.20
N LEU A 301 5.63 -3.28 -29.03
CA LEU A 301 6.71 -3.44 -30.02
C LEU A 301 6.18 -3.78 -31.43
N PRO A 302 5.24 -4.73 -31.62
CA PRO A 302 4.75 -5.07 -32.96
C PRO A 302 4.04 -3.92 -33.67
N HIS A 303 3.38 -3.02 -32.95
CA HIS A 303 2.59 -1.96 -33.58
C HIS A 303 3.30 -0.61 -33.66
N PHE A 304 4.31 -0.38 -32.82
CA PHE A 304 5.03 0.89 -32.74
C PHE A 304 6.40 0.90 -33.42
N HIS A 305 6.95 -0.27 -33.79
CA HIS A 305 8.32 -0.36 -34.36
C HIS A 305 8.55 0.47 -35.64
N ASN A 306 7.54 0.57 -36.51
CA ASN A 306 7.62 1.36 -37.76
C ASN A 306 7.17 2.82 -37.60
N VAL A 307 6.84 3.24 -36.38
CA VAL A 307 6.27 4.56 -36.11
C VAL A 307 7.19 5.39 -35.21
N LEU A 308 7.93 4.75 -34.31
CA LEU A 308 8.82 5.43 -33.39
C LEU A 308 10.26 5.48 -33.92
N PRO A 309 11.01 6.56 -33.63
CA PRO A 309 12.44 6.58 -33.79
C PRO A 309 13.12 5.40 -33.08
N CYS A 310 14.15 4.82 -33.71
CA CYS A 310 14.81 3.61 -33.22
C CYS A 310 15.36 3.76 -31.79
N ASN A 311 15.87 4.94 -31.43
CA ASN A 311 16.35 5.25 -30.08
C ASN A 311 15.22 5.21 -29.03
N VAL A 312 14.06 5.80 -29.32
CA VAL A 312 12.89 5.78 -28.43
C VAL A 312 12.35 4.35 -28.31
N LEU A 313 12.27 3.62 -29.42
CA LEU A 313 11.83 2.23 -29.45
C LEU A 313 12.79 1.32 -28.67
N GLY A 314 14.09 1.50 -28.85
CA GLY A 314 15.13 0.76 -28.12
C GLY A 314 15.05 1.00 -26.62
N HIS A 315 14.92 2.27 -26.21
CA HIS A 315 14.79 2.63 -24.80
C HIS A 315 13.57 1.97 -24.15
N ILE A 316 12.37 2.09 -24.75
CA ILE A 316 11.18 1.44 -24.18
C ILE A 316 11.23 -0.09 -24.27
N ALA A 317 11.94 -0.65 -25.25
CA ALA A 317 12.16 -2.10 -25.33
C ALA A 317 12.96 -2.61 -24.13
N LEU A 318 13.91 -1.85 -23.59
CA LEU A 318 14.63 -2.21 -22.35
C LEU A 318 13.62 -2.46 -21.20
N PHE A 319 12.69 -1.53 -21.00
CA PHE A 319 11.65 -1.65 -19.98
C PHE A 319 10.73 -2.85 -20.24
N ILE A 320 10.20 -2.98 -21.46
CA ILE A 320 9.29 -4.06 -21.83
C ILE A 320 9.95 -5.43 -21.62
N CYS A 321 11.20 -5.59 -22.06
CA CYS A 321 11.94 -6.83 -21.91
C CYS A 321 12.26 -7.12 -20.44
N GLY A 322 12.76 -6.13 -19.68
CA GLY A 322 13.04 -6.30 -18.25
C GLY A 322 11.80 -6.74 -17.46
N VAL A 323 10.67 -6.05 -17.66
CA VAL A 323 9.39 -6.44 -17.04
C VAL A 323 8.95 -7.83 -17.49
N ARG A 324 9.04 -8.15 -18.79
CA ARG A 324 8.60 -9.45 -19.33
C ARG A 324 9.37 -10.62 -18.73
N LEU A 325 10.68 -10.46 -18.52
CA LEU A 325 11.51 -11.48 -17.87
C LEU A 325 11.08 -11.71 -16.41
N LEU A 326 10.86 -10.65 -15.64
CA LEU A 326 10.39 -10.75 -14.24
C LEU A 326 8.90 -11.17 -14.12
N HIS A 327 8.14 -11.05 -15.20
CA HIS A 327 6.76 -11.54 -15.29
C HIS A 327 6.69 -13.05 -15.59
N SER A 328 7.80 -13.71 -15.93
CA SER A 328 7.81 -15.16 -16.11
C SER A 328 7.85 -15.87 -14.75
N SER A 329 6.93 -16.81 -14.53
CA SER A 329 6.93 -17.71 -13.38
C SER A 329 7.66 -19.04 -13.66
N HIS A 330 8.15 -19.25 -14.88
CA HIS A 330 8.77 -20.50 -15.28
C HIS A 330 10.19 -20.63 -14.68
N LYS A 331 10.43 -21.65 -13.86
CA LYS A 331 11.68 -21.85 -13.09
C LYS A 331 12.96 -21.74 -13.93
N LYS A 332 13.01 -22.40 -15.09
CA LYS A 332 14.20 -22.35 -15.98
C LYS A 332 14.50 -20.95 -16.51
N VAL A 333 13.48 -20.13 -16.73
CA VAL A 333 13.64 -18.74 -17.19
C VAL A 333 14.08 -17.87 -16.01
N ARG A 334 13.51 -18.10 -14.82
CA ARG A 334 13.87 -17.40 -13.59
C ARG A 334 15.36 -17.48 -13.28
N GLU A 335 15.93 -18.69 -13.28
CA GLU A 335 17.33 -18.93 -12.91
C GLU A 335 18.35 -18.35 -13.90
N SER A 336 17.94 -18.03 -15.13
CA SER A 336 18.86 -17.61 -16.20
C SER A 336 18.68 -16.16 -16.67
N THR A 337 17.62 -15.47 -16.25
CA THR A 337 17.25 -14.17 -16.87
C THR A 337 17.00 -13.03 -15.90
N ASP A 338 17.02 -13.25 -14.58
CA ASP A 338 16.70 -12.20 -13.62
C ASP A 338 17.81 -11.13 -13.54
N ASP A 339 19.08 -11.52 -13.60
CA ASP A 339 20.20 -10.58 -13.69
C ASP A 339 20.14 -9.75 -14.99
N ILE A 340 19.79 -10.39 -16.11
CA ILE A 340 19.58 -9.69 -17.39
C ILE A 340 18.45 -8.67 -17.25
N ALA A 341 17.34 -9.05 -16.63
CA ALA A 341 16.21 -8.17 -16.41
C ALA A 341 16.59 -6.96 -15.55
N ASN A 342 17.42 -7.17 -14.52
CA ASN A 342 17.95 -6.11 -13.67
C ASN A 342 18.76 -5.09 -14.49
N GLU A 343 19.70 -5.56 -15.30
CA GLU A 343 20.53 -4.68 -16.14
C GLU A 343 19.68 -3.90 -17.17
N LEU A 344 18.69 -4.54 -17.79
CA LEU A 344 17.77 -3.85 -18.70
C LEU A 344 16.99 -2.72 -17.99
N LEU A 345 16.49 -2.96 -16.78
CA LEU A 345 15.75 -1.97 -16.01
C LEU A 345 16.66 -0.83 -15.50
N LYS A 346 17.90 -1.12 -15.13
CA LYS A 346 18.90 -0.10 -14.79
C LYS A 346 19.20 0.81 -15.97
N MET A 347 19.53 0.24 -17.13
CA MET A 347 19.80 1.00 -18.35
C MET A 347 18.58 1.85 -18.78
N TYR A 348 17.37 1.32 -18.61
CA TYR A 348 16.14 2.07 -18.85
C TYR A 348 16.03 3.29 -17.91
N HIS A 349 16.33 3.10 -16.63
CA HIS A 349 16.27 4.16 -15.62
C HIS A 349 17.33 5.24 -15.85
N GLU A 350 18.59 4.85 -16.09
CA GLU A 350 19.73 5.77 -16.30
C GLU A 350 19.51 6.73 -17.45
N HIS A 351 18.87 6.26 -18.53
CA HIS A 351 18.64 7.08 -19.71
C HIS A 351 17.24 7.72 -19.77
N HIS A 352 16.41 7.56 -18.74
CA HIS A 352 14.98 7.91 -18.81
C HIS A 352 14.74 9.39 -19.17
N ASN A 353 15.49 10.30 -18.56
CA ASN A 353 15.39 11.74 -18.79
C ASN A 353 15.68 12.19 -20.23
N PHE A 354 16.47 11.43 -20.98
CA PHE A 354 16.76 11.78 -22.38
C PHE A 354 15.54 11.58 -23.28
N TYR A 355 14.61 10.72 -22.88
CA TYR A 355 13.45 10.34 -23.69
C TYR A 355 12.13 10.89 -23.17
N TYR A 356 12.00 11.10 -21.85
CA TYR A 356 10.75 11.48 -21.22
C TYR A 356 10.94 12.60 -20.19
N THR A 357 10.45 13.79 -20.52
CA THR A 357 10.52 14.94 -19.60
C THR A 357 9.50 14.79 -18.46
N TYR A 358 9.91 15.13 -17.23
CA TYR A 358 9.08 15.13 -16.03
C TYR A 358 8.53 13.75 -15.59
N MET A 359 9.12 12.65 -16.08
CA MET A 359 8.73 11.28 -15.70
C MET A 359 9.70 10.60 -14.71
N GLU A 360 10.77 11.28 -14.29
CA GLU A 360 11.61 10.88 -13.15
C GLU A 360 10.92 11.14 -11.81
N ASN A 361 9.92 10.32 -11.53
CA ASN A 361 9.18 10.37 -10.29
C ASN A 361 9.40 9.08 -9.48
N PHE A 362 8.79 9.01 -8.30
CA PHE A 362 8.93 7.86 -7.43
C PHE A 362 8.47 6.54 -8.09
N VAL A 363 7.52 6.57 -9.04
CA VAL A 363 7.04 5.38 -9.75
C VAL A 363 8.15 4.80 -10.61
N LEU A 364 8.91 5.65 -11.30
CA LEU A 364 10.09 5.21 -12.06
C LEU A 364 11.11 4.55 -11.12
N HIS A 365 11.38 5.18 -9.97
CA HIS A 365 12.31 4.66 -8.97
C HIS A 365 11.89 3.29 -8.42
N LEU A 366 10.59 3.03 -8.23
CA LEU A 366 10.10 1.74 -7.73
C LEU A 366 10.50 0.56 -8.63
N HIS A 367 10.72 0.77 -9.93
CA HIS A 367 11.22 -0.27 -10.82
C HIS A 367 12.64 -0.75 -10.46
N ALA A 368 13.47 0.08 -9.83
CA ALA A 368 14.80 -0.33 -9.37
C ALA A 368 14.72 -1.42 -8.30
N HIS A 369 13.58 -1.54 -7.60
CA HIS A 369 13.35 -2.55 -6.57
C HIS A 369 12.73 -3.84 -7.11
N TYR A 370 12.39 -3.92 -8.41
CA TYR A 370 11.70 -5.07 -8.98
C TYR A 370 12.53 -6.35 -8.96
N PHE A 371 13.84 -6.25 -9.20
CA PHE A 371 14.73 -7.39 -9.11
C PHE A 371 14.72 -8.02 -7.71
N MET A 372 14.85 -7.18 -6.67
CA MET A 372 14.78 -7.64 -5.28
C MET A 372 13.41 -8.20 -4.92
N ASN A 373 12.34 -7.50 -5.31
CA ASN A 373 10.96 -7.99 -5.15
C ASN A 373 10.77 -9.36 -5.81
N TYR A 374 11.36 -9.58 -6.98
CA TYR A 374 11.28 -10.83 -7.71
C TYR A 374 12.07 -11.97 -7.04
N LYS A 375 13.25 -11.67 -6.50
CA LYS A 375 14.04 -12.64 -5.72
C LYS A 375 13.28 -13.07 -4.46
N LEU A 376 12.67 -12.11 -3.75
CA LEU A 376 11.97 -12.35 -2.47
C LEU A 376 10.57 -12.94 -2.63
N HIS A 377 9.77 -12.46 -3.58
CA HIS A 377 8.34 -12.76 -3.69
C HIS A 377 7.96 -13.53 -4.97
N GLY A 378 8.93 -13.80 -5.84
CA GLY A 378 8.70 -14.49 -7.11
C GLY A 378 8.15 -13.57 -8.19
N SER A 379 7.47 -14.14 -9.19
CA SER A 379 7.08 -13.39 -10.38
C SER A 379 6.19 -12.18 -10.11
N LEU A 380 6.42 -11.09 -10.85
CA LEU A 380 5.59 -9.87 -10.80
C LEU A 380 4.11 -10.15 -11.08
N THR A 381 3.78 -11.27 -11.72
CA THR A 381 2.38 -11.71 -11.90
C THR A 381 1.64 -11.91 -10.58
N TYR A 382 2.36 -12.31 -9.53
CA TYR A 382 1.81 -12.61 -8.21
C TYR A 382 1.87 -11.39 -7.28
N VAL A 383 2.57 -10.34 -7.70
CA VAL A 383 2.82 -9.14 -6.90
C VAL A 383 1.93 -8.00 -7.38
N ASN A 384 0.63 -8.08 -7.06
CA ASN A 384 -0.33 -7.02 -7.34
C ASN A 384 -1.46 -7.00 -6.28
N THR A 385 -2.15 -5.85 -6.15
CA THR A 385 -3.24 -5.69 -5.18
C THR A 385 -4.64 -5.82 -5.78
N PHE A 386 -4.77 -6.21 -7.06
CA PHE A 386 -6.09 -6.27 -7.73
C PHE A 386 -7.08 -7.22 -7.06
N ALA A 387 -6.63 -8.36 -6.53
CA ALA A 387 -7.52 -9.27 -5.80
C ALA A 387 -8.13 -8.61 -4.56
N GLN A 388 -7.36 -7.74 -3.89
CA GLN A 388 -7.85 -6.97 -2.75
C GLN A 388 -8.83 -5.89 -3.21
N GLU A 389 -8.55 -5.21 -4.32
CA GLU A 389 -9.47 -4.21 -4.91
C GLU A 389 -10.78 -4.83 -5.41
N ASP A 390 -10.71 -5.97 -6.07
CA ASP A 390 -11.89 -6.70 -6.55
C ASP A 390 -12.75 -7.18 -5.36
N LEU A 391 -12.10 -7.63 -4.27
CA LEU A 391 -12.80 -7.94 -3.02
C LEU A 391 -13.48 -6.69 -2.45
N MET A 392 -12.79 -5.56 -2.38
CA MET A 392 -13.37 -4.29 -1.93
C MET A 392 -14.51 -3.84 -2.86
N GLY A 393 -14.38 -4.06 -4.17
CA GLY A 393 -15.37 -3.75 -5.18
C GLY A 393 -16.61 -4.64 -5.11
N SER A 394 -16.44 -5.95 -4.87
CA SER A 394 -17.54 -6.89 -4.63
C SER A 394 -18.33 -6.51 -3.38
N ILE A 395 -17.61 -6.17 -2.30
CA ILE A 395 -18.21 -5.64 -1.07
C ILE A 395 -19.00 -4.35 -1.36
N ALA A 396 -18.54 -3.53 -2.31
CA ALA A 396 -19.23 -2.31 -2.74
C ALA A 396 -20.45 -2.58 -3.63
N SER A 397 -20.39 -3.56 -4.54
CA SER A 397 -21.40 -3.82 -5.56
C SER A 397 -22.59 -4.64 -5.06
N ASP A 398 -22.40 -5.46 -4.03
CA ASP A 398 -23.49 -6.21 -3.37
C ASP A 398 -24.46 -5.31 -2.59
N ARG A 399 -24.30 -3.99 -2.71
CA ARG A 399 -25.21 -2.97 -2.19
C ARG A 399 -25.78 -2.16 -3.37
N ASN A 400 -26.98 -2.54 -3.79
CA ASN A 400 -27.70 -2.00 -4.95
C ASN A 400 -27.71 -0.46 -5.03
N GLY A 401 -27.27 0.06 -6.18
CA GLY A 401 -27.74 1.30 -6.80
C GLY A 401 -27.32 2.63 -6.16
N THR A 402 -26.63 3.48 -6.93
CA THR A 402 -26.39 4.93 -6.69
C THR A 402 -25.29 5.36 -5.69
N TYR A 403 -24.22 4.59 -5.48
CA TYR A 403 -23.21 4.91 -4.44
C TYR A 403 -21.74 4.94 -4.88
N ARG A 404 -21.42 5.58 -6.02
CA ARG A 404 -20.04 5.65 -6.54
C ARG A 404 -19.11 6.66 -5.82
N ASN A 405 -19.63 7.60 -5.02
CA ASN A 405 -18.87 8.78 -4.57
C ASN A 405 -18.19 8.69 -3.18
N ILE A 406 -18.13 7.52 -2.54
CA ILE A 406 -17.57 7.37 -1.18
C ILE A 406 -16.15 6.80 -1.18
N TYR A 407 -15.82 5.95 -2.15
CA TYR A 407 -14.48 5.36 -2.25
C TYR A 407 -13.41 6.40 -2.62
N GLU A 408 -13.81 7.56 -3.18
CA GLU A 408 -12.90 8.69 -3.42
C GLU A 408 -12.62 9.52 -2.16
N ASN A 409 -13.45 9.44 -1.11
CA ASN A 409 -13.32 10.26 0.12
C ASN A 409 -12.97 9.46 1.38
N SER A 410 -12.82 8.13 1.26
CA SER A 410 -12.23 7.29 2.30
C SER A 410 -10.78 7.03 1.93
N SER A 411 -9.92 8.01 2.20
CA SER A 411 -8.49 7.95 1.94
C SER A 411 -7.82 6.89 2.84
N PHE A 412 -8.00 5.61 2.52
CA PHE A 412 -7.00 4.59 2.84
C PHE A 412 -5.80 4.86 1.94
N PHE A 413 -4.95 5.77 2.39
CA PHE A 413 -3.62 5.94 1.82
C PHE A 413 -2.84 4.63 1.99
N VAL A 414 -2.93 3.72 1.03
CA VAL A 414 -1.85 2.81 0.70
C VAL A 414 -0.93 3.59 -0.23
N LYS A 415 -0.05 4.38 0.38
CA LYS A 415 1.16 4.82 -0.31
C LYS A 415 2.16 3.67 -0.12
N THR A 416 2.26 2.80 -1.12
CA THR A 416 3.41 1.88 -1.27
C THR A 416 4.68 2.69 -1.39
#